data_AF-A0A2A2TAL4-F1
#
_entry.id   AF-A0A2A2TAL4-F1
#
_cell.length_a   1.000
_cell.length_b   1.000
_cell.length_c   1.000
_cell.angle_alpha   90.00
_cell.angle_beta   90.00
_cell.angle_gamma   90.00
#
_symmetry.space_group_name_H-M   'P 1'
#
loop_
_entity.id
_entity.type
_entity.pdbx_description
1 polymer ?
#
loop_
_entity_poly.entity_id
_entity_poly.type
_entity_poly.pdbx_seq_one_letter_code
_entity_poly.pdbx_strand_id
1 'polypeptide(L)'
;MSRICSSALPDLIKLGYNQQGVKDLESLLIPKLPTAHARLASSLALVGYYAFRLAELSGVVSPEEVWTYLSSLCGEANNDESNKSSLDDFLDKLLVLRSQSEVGEWNCRLITSDGNPENRNYKSLAIYLHGTWSLVSRYFKNELPYSQKMIRQQIEKAGGKTYSKQKFHCDRDSSITYQRWKVNIKADMNGEIVMPKAPEMVARSCVEIPIEFLGERLSCFEGSFEQNLGNGDNG
;
A
#
# COMPACT_ATOMS: atom_id res chain seq x y z
N MET A 1 6.06 4.66 52.45
CA MET A 1 7.39 5.25 52.22
C MET A 1 7.28 6.23 51.06
N SER A 2 7.19 7.54 51.34
CA SER A 2 7.20 8.58 50.31
C SER A 2 8.34 9.54 50.63
N ARG A 3 9.25 9.75 49.68
CA ARG A 3 10.20 10.89 49.53
C ARG A 3 11.39 10.51 48.64
N ILE A 4 11.18 10.36 47.33
CA ILE A 4 12.25 10.53 46.32
C ILE A 4 11.61 11.03 45.02
N CYS A 5 11.21 12.30 44.97
CA CYS A 5 10.78 12.93 43.70
C CYS A 5 11.42 14.31 43.48
N SER A 6 11.85 15.00 44.53
CA SER A 6 12.38 16.38 44.43
C SER A 6 13.87 16.47 44.09
N SER A 7 14.61 15.36 43.98
CA SER A 7 16.06 15.34 43.74
C SER A 7 16.50 14.58 42.49
N ALA A 8 15.57 14.09 41.65
CA ALA A 8 15.91 13.28 40.46
C ALA A 8 16.33 14.13 39.24
N LEU A 9 15.99 15.42 39.23
CA LEU A 9 16.22 16.31 38.09
C LEU A 9 17.72 16.53 37.78
N PRO A 10 18.62 16.72 38.76
CA PRO A 10 20.06 16.76 38.52
C PRO A 10 20.62 15.46 37.93
N ASP A 11 20.12 14.31 38.37
CA ASP A 11 20.60 13.00 37.88
C ASP A 11 20.09 12.69 36.47
N LEU A 12 18.89 13.16 36.12
CA LEU A 12 18.39 13.15 34.74
C LEU A 12 19.21 14.07 33.83
N ILE A 13 19.62 15.25 34.30
CA ILE A 13 20.48 16.15 33.52
C ILE A 13 21.87 15.53 33.29
N LYS A 14 22.42 14.80 34.26
CA LYS A 14 23.72 14.10 34.14
C LYS A 14 23.71 12.99 33.10
N LEU A 15 22.55 12.46 32.70
CA LEU A 15 22.48 11.42 31.67
C LEU A 15 23.07 11.91 30.34
N GLY A 16 22.88 13.19 30.01
CA GLY A 16 23.40 13.80 28.80
C GLY A 16 23.04 13.04 27.52
N TYR A 17 23.77 13.31 26.43
CA TYR A 17 23.68 12.53 25.20
C TYR A 17 24.93 11.68 25.02
N ASN A 18 24.87 10.41 25.43
CA ASN A 18 25.97 9.47 25.23
C ASN A 18 25.88 8.81 23.85
N GLN A 19 26.53 9.42 22.86
CA GLN A 19 26.57 8.91 21.48
C GLN A 19 27.15 7.50 21.37
N GLN A 20 28.15 7.16 22.18
CA GLN A 20 28.83 5.87 22.07
C GLN A 20 27.92 4.76 22.59
N GLY A 21 27.28 4.95 23.76
CA GLY A 21 26.38 3.95 24.33
C GLY A 21 25.15 3.66 23.45
N VAL A 22 24.64 4.68 22.74
CA VAL A 22 23.56 4.48 21.75
C VAL A 22 24.04 3.67 20.56
N LYS A 23 25.24 3.95 20.02
CA LYS A 23 25.82 3.20 18.89
C LYS A 23 26.15 1.75 19.25
N ASP A 24 26.62 1.51 20.47
CA ASP A 24 26.91 0.16 20.94
C ASP A 24 25.59 -0.65 21.01
N LEU A 25 24.51 -0.05 21.52
CA LEU A 25 23.19 -0.70 21.55
C LEU A 25 22.61 -0.90 20.15
N GLU A 26 22.82 0.05 19.24
CA GLU A 26 22.45 -0.05 17.83
C GLU A 26 23.14 -1.26 17.18
N SER A 27 24.45 -1.45 17.41
CA SER A 27 25.20 -2.58 16.86
C SER A 27 24.67 -3.94 17.33
N LEU A 28 24.11 -4.02 18.54
CA LEU A 28 23.49 -5.22 19.09
C LEU A 28 22.07 -5.46 18.53
N LEU A 29 21.36 -4.41 18.13
CA LEU A 29 20.01 -4.49 17.58
C LEU A 29 19.98 -4.79 16.08
N ILE A 30 20.98 -4.35 15.32
CA ILE A 30 21.13 -4.63 13.88
C ILE A 30 20.98 -6.14 13.54
N PRO A 31 21.70 -7.09 14.20
CA PRO A 31 21.56 -8.51 13.88
C PRO A 31 20.19 -9.08 14.26
N LYS A 32 19.46 -8.45 15.19
CA LYS A 32 18.09 -8.83 15.58
C LYS A 32 17.01 -8.22 14.67
N LEU A 33 17.38 -7.30 13.78
CA LEU A 33 16.50 -6.62 12.84
C LEU A 33 16.96 -6.89 11.39
N PRO A 34 16.92 -8.15 10.92
CA PRO A 34 17.40 -8.49 9.58
C PRO A 34 16.54 -7.89 8.46
N THR A 35 15.26 -7.64 8.73
CA THR A 35 14.28 -7.15 7.76
C THR A 35 13.98 -5.65 7.91
N ALA A 36 14.16 -5.08 9.10
CA ALA A 36 13.90 -3.66 9.33
C ALA A 36 15.08 -2.76 8.91
N HIS A 37 14.77 -1.57 8.42
CA HIS A 37 15.77 -0.59 7.98
C HIS A 37 16.70 -0.16 9.13
N ALA A 38 18.00 0.04 8.85
CA ALA A 38 19.01 0.53 9.81
C ALA A 38 18.54 1.76 10.61
N ARG A 39 17.70 2.61 10.00
CA ARG A 39 17.09 3.78 10.66
C ARG A 39 16.18 3.42 11.85
N LEU A 40 15.46 2.29 11.77
CA LEU A 40 14.64 1.79 12.87
C LEU A 40 15.54 1.33 14.02
N ALA A 41 16.63 0.61 13.71
CA ALA A 41 17.62 0.20 14.70
C ALA A 41 18.22 1.40 15.44
N SER A 42 18.60 2.47 14.74
CA SER A 42 19.11 3.69 15.38
C SER A 42 18.07 4.35 16.29
N SER A 43 16.79 4.37 15.87
CA SER A 43 15.71 4.94 16.68
C SER A 43 15.38 4.12 17.93
N LEU A 44 15.34 2.78 17.79
CA LEU A 44 15.16 1.86 18.90
C LEU A 44 16.35 1.90 19.86
N ALA A 45 17.57 2.06 19.34
CA ALA A 45 18.77 2.16 20.16
C ALA A 45 18.77 3.41 21.03
N LEU A 46 18.34 4.54 20.48
CA LEU A 46 18.22 5.79 21.24
C LEU A 46 17.23 5.64 22.39
N VAL A 47 16.01 5.18 22.09
CA VAL A 47 14.95 5.02 23.10
C VAL A 47 15.33 3.94 24.12
N GLY A 48 15.88 2.82 23.64
CA GLY A 48 16.33 1.71 24.47
C GLY A 48 17.42 2.13 25.45
N TYR A 49 18.44 2.87 24.99
CA TYR A 49 19.52 3.35 25.86
C TYR A 49 18.97 4.18 27.03
N TYR A 50 18.07 5.13 26.77
CA TYR A 50 17.49 5.92 27.85
C TYR A 50 16.53 5.12 28.73
N ALA A 51 15.81 4.13 28.18
CA ALA A 51 15.00 3.22 28.98
C ALA A 51 15.86 2.42 29.98
N PHE A 52 17.03 1.93 29.56
CA PHE A 52 17.98 1.27 30.46
C PHE A 52 18.46 2.21 31.58
N ARG A 53 18.82 3.45 31.24
CA ARG A 53 19.30 4.43 32.23
C ARG A 53 18.21 4.87 33.20
N LEU A 54 16.97 4.98 32.73
CA LEU A 54 15.81 5.27 33.58
C LEU A 54 15.49 4.08 34.48
N ALA A 55 15.61 2.86 33.99
CA ALA A 55 15.47 1.65 34.80
C ALA A 55 16.52 1.61 35.94
N GLU A 56 17.79 1.85 35.62
CA GLU A 56 18.89 1.97 36.60
C GLU A 56 18.62 3.03 37.67
N LEU A 57 18.14 4.22 37.27
CA LEU A 57 17.84 5.31 38.20
C LEU A 57 16.59 5.06 39.04
N SER A 58 15.59 4.37 38.49
CA SER A 58 14.36 4.06 39.20
C SER A 58 14.54 2.95 40.25
N GLY A 59 15.42 1.98 39.96
CA GLY A 59 15.57 0.76 40.77
C GLY A 59 14.33 -0.14 40.82
N VAL A 60 13.26 0.21 40.07
CA VAL A 60 11.98 -0.52 40.06
C VAL A 60 11.95 -1.57 38.95
N VAL A 61 12.62 -1.29 37.84
CA VAL A 61 12.60 -2.13 36.63
C VAL A 61 13.99 -2.72 36.42
N SER A 62 14.05 -4.02 36.20
CA SER A 62 15.31 -4.70 35.90
C SER A 62 15.76 -4.39 34.45
N PRO A 63 17.08 -4.32 34.18
CA PRO A 63 17.58 -4.21 32.81
C PRO A 63 17.09 -5.36 31.90
N GLU A 64 16.87 -6.55 32.46
CA GLU A 64 16.36 -7.72 31.72
C GLU A 64 14.93 -7.51 31.21
N GLU A 65 14.06 -6.85 31.96
CA GLU A 65 12.70 -6.49 31.51
C GLU A 65 12.74 -5.49 30.34
N VAL A 66 13.62 -4.48 30.42
CA VAL A 66 13.81 -3.52 29.32
C VAL A 66 14.30 -4.22 28.06
N TRP A 67 15.24 -5.18 28.20
CA TRP A 67 15.74 -5.95 27.06
C TRP A 67 14.70 -6.91 26.49
N THR A 68 13.89 -7.53 27.34
CA THR A 68 12.76 -8.38 26.93
C THR A 68 11.76 -7.57 26.11
N TYR A 69 11.40 -6.38 26.60
CA TYR A 69 10.50 -5.47 25.89
C TYR A 69 11.07 -5.00 24.55
N LEU A 70 12.35 -4.58 24.52
CA LEU A 70 13.04 -4.22 23.28
C LEU A 70 13.09 -5.41 22.29
N SER A 71 13.31 -6.63 22.78
CA SER A 71 13.32 -7.83 21.94
C SER A 71 11.93 -8.15 21.39
N SER A 72 10.86 -7.92 22.16
CA SER A 72 9.47 -8.01 21.68
C SER A 72 9.21 -7.00 20.57
N LEU A 73 9.62 -5.74 20.76
CA LEU A 73 9.50 -4.69 19.74
C LEU A 73 10.28 -5.01 18.46
N CYS A 74 11.47 -5.62 18.58
CA CYS A 74 12.19 -6.13 17.42
C CYS A 74 11.45 -7.27 16.71
N GLY A 75 10.82 -8.17 17.48
CA GLY A 75 9.97 -9.23 16.94
C GLY A 75 8.77 -8.67 16.18
N GLU A 76 8.08 -7.69 16.75
CA GLU A 76 6.98 -6.96 16.11
C GLU A 76 7.45 -6.23 14.85
N ALA A 77 8.57 -5.51 14.92
CA ALA A 77 9.14 -4.81 13.77
C ALA A 77 9.56 -5.76 12.63
N ASN A 78 10.00 -6.97 12.96
CA ASN A 78 10.30 -7.99 11.95
C ASN A 78 9.04 -8.66 11.38
N ASN A 79 7.99 -8.80 12.21
CA ASN A 79 6.68 -9.33 11.82
C ASN A 79 5.78 -8.31 11.09
N ASP A 80 6.14 -7.04 11.07
CA ASP A 80 5.41 -6.02 10.30
C ASP A 80 5.51 -6.24 8.78
N GLU A 81 6.44 -7.08 8.30
CA GLU A 81 6.41 -7.61 6.93
C GLU A 81 5.55 -8.89 6.77
N SER A 82 5.18 -9.58 7.86
CA SER A 82 4.36 -10.81 7.83
C SER A 82 2.86 -10.57 8.05
N ASN A 83 2.47 -9.44 8.63
CA ASN A 83 1.11 -8.92 8.54
C ASN A 83 0.91 -8.33 7.14
N LYS A 84 0.04 -8.95 6.32
CA LYS A 84 -0.40 -8.52 4.96
C LYS A 84 0.44 -7.40 4.37
N SER A 85 1.32 -7.72 3.41
CA SER A 85 2.25 -6.76 2.81
C SER A 85 1.56 -5.41 2.57
N SER A 86 2.23 -4.28 2.83
CA SER A 86 1.57 -2.97 2.70
C SER A 86 0.97 -2.75 1.30
N LEU A 87 1.51 -3.46 0.30
CA LEU A 87 1.00 -3.58 -1.05
C LEU A 87 -0.33 -4.36 -1.13
N ASP A 88 -0.47 -5.47 -0.42
CA ASP A 88 -1.74 -6.20 -0.28
C ASP A 88 -2.83 -5.35 0.35
N ASP A 89 -2.55 -4.65 1.45
CA ASP A 89 -3.54 -3.76 2.07
C ASP A 89 -3.91 -2.60 1.13
N PHE A 90 -2.93 -2.05 0.40
CA PHE A 90 -3.19 -1.05 -0.63
C PHE A 90 -4.10 -1.58 -1.75
N LEU A 91 -3.88 -2.82 -2.21
CA LEU A 91 -4.71 -3.47 -3.21
C LEU A 91 -6.12 -3.75 -2.69
N ASP A 92 -6.26 -4.23 -1.46
CA ASP A 92 -7.56 -4.45 -0.81
C ASP A 92 -8.34 -3.12 -0.72
N LYS A 93 -7.70 -2.02 -0.29
CA LYS A 93 -8.31 -0.68 -0.27
C LYS A 93 -8.64 -0.16 -1.67
N LEU A 94 -7.82 -0.47 -2.67
CA LEU A 94 -8.09 -0.13 -4.06
C LEU A 94 -9.37 -0.81 -4.57
N LEU A 95 -9.58 -2.07 -4.20
CA LEU A 95 -10.79 -2.83 -4.54
C LEU A 95 -12.03 -2.22 -3.87
N VAL A 96 -11.92 -1.77 -2.62
CA VAL A 96 -13.02 -1.05 -1.93
C VAL A 96 -13.37 0.25 -2.67
N LEU A 97 -12.39 1.05 -3.07
CA LEU A 97 -12.66 2.27 -3.85
C LEU A 97 -13.26 1.96 -5.23
N ARG A 98 -12.89 0.82 -5.82
CA ARG A 98 -13.46 0.37 -7.10
C ARG A 98 -14.92 -0.07 -6.95
N SER A 99 -15.29 -0.78 -5.89
CA SER A 99 -16.68 -1.16 -5.63
C SER A 99 -17.58 0.05 -5.38
N GLN A 100 -17.02 1.12 -4.80
CA GLN A 100 -17.68 2.42 -4.64
C GLN A 100 -17.66 3.29 -5.92
N SER A 101 -17.16 2.77 -7.04
CA SER A 101 -17.00 3.49 -8.31
C SER A 101 -16.14 4.77 -8.22
N GLU A 102 -15.30 4.91 -7.20
CA GLU A 102 -14.35 6.03 -7.03
C GLU A 102 -13.06 5.79 -7.85
N VAL A 103 -12.73 4.52 -8.07
CA VAL A 103 -11.63 4.07 -8.94
C VAL A 103 -12.19 3.20 -10.05
N GLY A 104 -11.69 3.39 -11.26
CA GLY A 104 -12.03 2.58 -12.44
C GLY A 104 -11.01 2.79 -13.54
N GLU A 105 -11.41 2.60 -14.80
CA GLU A 105 -10.51 2.68 -15.97
C GLU A 105 -9.82 4.04 -16.18
N TRP A 106 -10.29 5.09 -15.52
CA TRP A 106 -9.63 6.41 -15.47
C TRP A 106 -8.39 6.46 -14.56
N ASN A 107 -8.26 5.48 -13.65
CA ASN A 107 -7.20 5.40 -12.64
C ASN A 107 -6.47 4.05 -12.63
N CYS A 108 -7.10 2.97 -13.11
CA CYS A 108 -6.59 1.61 -12.99
C CYS A 108 -7.03 0.76 -14.19
N ARG A 109 -6.09 0.07 -14.84
CA ARG A 109 -6.37 -0.72 -16.05
C ARG A 109 -5.42 -1.91 -16.18
N LEU A 110 -5.95 -3.05 -16.61
CA LEU A 110 -5.14 -4.22 -16.97
C LEU A 110 -4.47 -4.01 -18.34
N ILE A 111 -3.18 -4.32 -18.41
CA ILE A 111 -2.37 -4.29 -19.62
C ILE A 111 -2.17 -5.72 -20.09
N THR A 112 -2.40 -5.99 -21.37
CA THR A 112 -2.09 -7.29 -21.99
C THR A 112 -0.73 -7.28 -22.66
N SER A 113 -0.08 -8.45 -22.72
CA SER A 113 1.21 -8.63 -23.40
C SER A 113 1.15 -8.28 -24.88
N ASP A 114 0.01 -8.58 -25.51
CA ASP A 114 -0.18 -8.45 -26.97
C ASP A 114 -0.88 -7.14 -27.36
N GLY A 115 -1.21 -6.28 -26.38
CA GLY A 115 -2.00 -5.07 -26.60
C GLY A 115 -3.47 -5.31 -26.96
N ASN A 116 -3.89 -6.56 -27.18
CA ASN A 116 -5.30 -6.94 -27.35
C ASN A 116 -5.91 -7.30 -25.97
N PRO A 117 -6.91 -6.55 -25.47
CA PRO A 117 -7.58 -6.85 -24.20
C PRO A 117 -8.46 -8.11 -24.23
N GLU A 118 -8.84 -8.60 -25.42
CA GLU A 118 -9.77 -9.74 -25.58
C GLU A 118 -9.11 -11.10 -25.29
N ASN A 119 -7.80 -11.21 -25.52
CA ASN A 119 -7.07 -12.47 -25.35
C ASN A 119 -6.85 -12.87 -23.89
N ARG A 120 -7.23 -12.03 -22.91
CA ARG A 120 -6.97 -12.21 -21.46
C ARG A 120 -5.51 -12.53 -21.09
N ASN A 121 -4.56 -12.28 -22.00
CA ASN A 121 -3.12 -12.41 -21.77
C ASN A 121 -2.59 -11.19 -21.01
N TYR A 122 -3.08 -11.00 -19.79
CA TYR A 122 -2.72 -9.88 -18.96
C TYR A 122 -1.27 -10.01 -18.46
N LYS A 123 -0.53 -8.90 -18.52
CA LYS A 123 0.86 -8.78 -18.10
C LYS A 123 0.97 -8.08 -16.75
N SER A 124 0.24 -6.98 -16.60
CA SER A 124 0.35 -6.13 -15.42
C SER A 124 -0.89 -5.27 -15.24
N LEU A 125 -1.09 -4.80 -14.01
CA LEU A 125 -2.09 -3.80 -13.67
C LEU A 125 -1.43 -2.42 -13.61
N ALA A 126 -1.85 -1.53 -14.52
CA ALA A 126 -1.46 -0.13 -14.49
C ALA A 126 -2.32 0.66 -13.51
N ILE A 127 -1.68 1.44 -12.64
CA ILE A 127 -2.35 2.31 -11.68
C ILE A 127 -1.78 3.72 -11.78
N TYR A 128 -2.65 4.70 -12.03
CA TYR A 128 -2.31 6.11 -11.93
C TYR A 128 -2.17 6.49 -10.44
N LEU A 129 -1.01 6.18 -9.87
CA LEU A 129 -0.79 6.22 -8.43
C LEU A 129 -1.02 7.61 -7.82
N HIS A 130 -0.78 8.71 -8.53
CA HIS A 130 -1.01 10.05 -7.98
C HIS A 130 -2.51 10.31 -7.73
N GLY A 131 -3.38 9.99 -8.70
CA GLY A 131 -4.83 10.14 -8.55
C GLY A 131 -5.42 9.13 -7.58
N THR A 132 -4.94 7.89 -7.60
CA THR A 132 -5.42 6.85 -6.68
C THR A 132 -4.98 7.12 -5.24
N TRP A 133 -3.74 7.59 -5.03
CA TRP A 133 -3.21 7.86 -3.69
C TRP A 133 -3.96 8.99 -2.98
N SER A 134 -4.37 10.04 -3.70
CA SER A 134 -5.16 11.12 -3.10
C SER A 134 -6.54 10.62 -2.62
N LEU A 135 -7.16 9.69 -3.36
CA LEU A 135 -8.40 9.02 -2.94
C LEU A 135 -8.16 8.13 -1.71
N VAL A 136 -7.16 7.24 -1.77
CA VAL A 136 -6.83 6.35 -0.64
C VAL A 136 -6.52 7.16 0.62
N SER A 137 -5.72 8.22 0.51
CA SER A 137 -5.38 9.11 1.63
C SER A 137 -6.60 9.86 2.18
N ARG A 138 -7.60 10.16 1.34
CA ARG A 138 -8.82 10.85 1.77
C ARG A 138 -9.78 9.91 2.49
N TYR A 139 -9.98 8.70 1.96
CA TYR A 139 -10.93 7.73 2.52
C TYR A 139 -10.37 6.97 3.73
N PHE A 140 -9.05 6.73 3.79
CA PHE A 140 -8.40 5.88 4.80
C PHE A 140 -7.34 6.62 5.63
N LYS A 141 -7.46 7.94 5.78
CA LYS A 141 -6.41 8.83 6.34
C LYS A 141 -5.77 8.35 7.64
N ASN A 142 -6.57 7.76 8.54
CA ASN A 142 -6.12 7.33 9.87
C ASN A 142 -5.65 5.86 9.90
N GLU A 143 -5.80 5.13 8.80
CA GLU A 143 -5.63 3.67 8.72
C GLU A 143 -4.49 3.28 7.75
N LEU A 144 -3.66 4.22 7.32
CA LEU A 144 -2.57 3.98 6.38
C LEU A 144 -1.23 3.92 7.14
N PRO A 145 -0.70 2.72 7.43
CA PRO A 145 0.62 2.58 8.07
C PRO A 145 1.77 2.83 7.10
N TYR A 146 1.49 3.09 5.81
CA TYR A 146 2.48 3.24 4.75
C TYR A 146 2.30 4.53 3.96
N SER A 147 3.38 4.91 3.27
CA SER A 147 3.42 6.08 2.38
C SER A 147 3.39 5.69 0.91
N GLN A 148 3.04 6.64 0.03
CA GLN A 148 3.08 6.43 -1.42
C GLN A 148 4.46 5.96 -1.91
N LYS A 149 5.52 6.46 -1.27
CA LYS A 149 6.91 6.09 -1.58
C LYS A 149 7.19 4.64 -1.22
N MET A 150 6.69 4.17 -0.07
CA MET A 150 6.82 2.78 0.37
C MET A 150 6.14 1.83 -0.63
N ILE A 151 4.92 2.16 -1.06
CA ILE A 151 4.19 1.37 -2.07
C ILE A 151 4.97 1.29 -3.39
N ARG A 152 5.55 2.40 -3.87
CA ARG A 152 6.39 2.38 -5.08
C ARG A 152 7.57 1.42 -4.93
N GLN A 153 8.24 1.44 -3.78
CA GLN A 153 9.38 0.55 -3.51
C GLN A 153 8.95 -0.92 -3.45
N GLN A 154 7.80 -1.22 -2.83
CA GLN A 154 7.27 -2.59 -2.78
C GLN A 154 6.86 -3.10 -4.17
N ILE A 155 6.27 -2.24 -5.02
CA ILE A 155 5.96 -2.59 -6.41
C ILE A 155 7.25 -2.91 -7.18
N GLU A 156 8.30 -2.11 -7.02
CA GLU A 156 9.60 -2.35 -7.65
C GLU A 156 10.25 -3.65 -7.17
N LYS A 157 10.21 -3.93 -5.85
CA LYS A 157 10.66 -5.21 -5.28
C LYS A 157 9.90 -6.41 -5.85
N ALA A 158 8.61 -6.25 -6.13
CA ALA A 158 7.78 -7.29 -6.76
C ALA A 158 8.04 -7.46 -8.27
N GLY A 159 8.98 -6.71 -8.88
CA GLY A 159 9.28 -6.76 -10.31
C GLY A 159 8.40 -5.82 -11.16
N GLY A 160 7.63 -4.95 -10.52
CA GLY A 160 6.79 -3.96 -11.17
C GLY A 160 7.56 -2.72 -11.66
N LYS A 161 6.91 -1.92 -12.50
CA LYS A 161 7.50 -0.68 -13.05
C LYS A 161 6.95 0.55 -12.33
N THR A 162 7.81 1.44 -11.87
CA THR A 162 7.39 2.62 -11.08
C THR A 162 7.17 3.89 -11.91
N TYR A 163 7.70 3.95 -13.14
CA TYR A 163 7.65 5.10 -14.04
C TYR A 163 7.26 4.71 -15.47
N SER A 164 6.12 4.04 -15.62
CA SER A 164 5.55 3.74 -16.93
C SER A 164 4.62 4.86 -17.41
N LYS A 165 4.26 4.85 -18.69
CA LYS A 165 3.22 5.71 -19.28
C LYS A 165 2.17 4.84 -19.95
N GLN A 166 0.93 4.95 -19.50
CA GLN A 166 -0.19 4.16 -20.02
C GLN A 166 -1.40 5.04 -20.28
N LYS A 167 -2.30 4.58 -21.16
CA LYS A 167 -3.51 5.29 -21.53
C LYS A 167 -4.68 4.89 -20.62
N PHE A 168 -5.31 5.89 -19.99
CA PHE A 168 -6.48 5.76 -19.12
C PHE A 168 -7.64 6.58 -19.69
N HIS A 169 -8.88 6.29 -19.27
CA HIS A 169 -10.00 7.19 -19.59
C HIS A 169 -9.72 8.60 -19.04
N CYS A 170 -10.06 9.62 -19.83
CA CYS A 170 -9.81 11.02 -19.47
C CYS A 170 -10.50 11.41 -18.16
N ASP A 171 -11.76 11.02 -18.00
CA ASP A 171 -12.59 11.38 -16.86
C ASP A 171 -13.48 10.22 -16.36
N ARG A 172 -13.95 10.37 -15.12
CA ARG A 172 -14.78 9.39 -14.41
C ARG A 172 -16.17 9.25 -15.02
N ASP A 173 -16.81 10.37 -15.33
CA ASP A 173 -18.23 10.40 -15.71
C ASP A 173 -18.45 9.77 -17.09
N SER A 174 -17.58 10.07 -18.06
CA SER A 174 -17.54 9.44 -19.37
C SER A 174 -17.29 7.94 -19.26
N SER A 175 -16.35 7.52 -18.39
CA SER A 175 -16.06 6.10 -18.16
C SER A 175 -17.24 5.35 -17.56
N ILE A 176 -17.90 5.93 -16.54
CA ILE A 176 -19.07 5.31 -15.89
C ILE A 176 -20.26 5.27 -16.85
N THR A 177 -20.49 6.35 -17.61
CA THR A 177 -21.56 6.43 -18.60
C THR A 177 -21.38 5.37 -19.68
N TYR A 178 -20.17 5.24 -20.22
CA TYR A 178 -19.82 4.21 -21.18
C TYR A 178 -20.07 2.79 -20.67
N GLN A 179 -19.62 2.48 -19.43
CA GLN A 179 -19.85 1.20 -18.78
C GLN A 179 -21.35 0.91 -18.59
N ARG A 180 -22.14 1.90 -18.16
CA ARG A 180 -23.60 1.75 -18.00
C ARG A 180 -24.32 1.53 -19.33
N TRP A 181 -23.89 2.19 -20.40
CA TRP A 181 -24.49 2.02 -21.73
C TRP A 181 -24.17 0.66 -22.35
N LYS A 182 -22.99 0.10 -22.09
CA LYS A 182 -22.65 -1.27 -22.51
C LYS A 182 -23.60 -2.31 -21.92
N VAL A 183 -24.05 -2.12 -20.69
CA VAL A 183 -25.00 -3.02 -20.02
C VAL A 183 -26.43 -2.74 -20.48
N ASN A 184 -26.80 -1.47 -20.63
CA ASN A 184 -28.13 -1.04 -21.04
C ASN A 184 -28.12 -0.60 -22.51
N ILE A 185 -28.00 -1.57 -23.42
CA ILE A 185 -28.03 -1.33 -24.86
C ILE A 185 -29.34 -0.63 -25.22
N LYS A 186 -29.23 0.55 -25.85
CA LYS A 186 -30.38 1.32 -26.32
C LYS A 186 -30.54 1.14 -27.82
N ALA A 187 -31.77 0.88 -28.26
CA ALA A 187 -32.16 1.01 -29.65
C ALA A 187 -32.62 2.44 -29.92
N ASP A 188 -32.34 2.95 -31.11
CA ASP A 188 -32.87 4.23 -31.59
C ASP A 188 -34.37 4.12 -31.96
N MET A 189 -34.97 5.20 -32.46
CA MET A 189 -36.38 5.21 -32.88
C MET A 189 -36.67 4.32 -34.09
N ASN A 190 -35.63 3.87 -34.80
CA ASN A 190 -35.72 2.96 -35.94
C ASN A 190 -35.44 1.50 -35.55
N GLY A 191 -35.16 1.24 -34.27
CA GLY A 191 -34.83 -0.09 -33.76
C GLY A 191 -33.36 -0.48 -33.93
N GLU A 192 -32.49 0.41 -34.40
CA GLU A 192 -31.05 0.15 -34.55
C GLU A 192 -30.32 0.28 -33.22
N ILE A 193 -29.43 -0.68 -32.93
CA ILE A 193 -28.62 -0.68 -31.71
C ILE A 193 -27.61 0.46 -31.75
N VAL A 194 -27.73 1.41 -30.81
CA VAL A 194 -26.77 2.51 -30.67
C VAL A 194 -25.58 2.04 -29.84
N MET A 195 -24.46 1.82 -30.51
CA MET A 195 -23.19 1.49 -29.85
C MET A 195 -22.65 2.71 -29.08
N PRO A 196 -22.29 2.56 -27.79
CA PRO A 196 -21.75 3.67 -27.01
C PRO A 196 -20.36 4.07 -27.53
N LYS A 197 -20.15 5.38 -27.66
CA LYS A 197 -18.83 5.92 -28.02
C LYS A 197 -17.85 5.70 -26.86
N ALA A 198 -16.69 5.11 -27.16
CA ALA A 198 -15.64 4.92 -26.18
C ALA A 198 -15.12 6.27 -25.63
N PRO A 199 -14.81 6.36 -24.31
CA PRO A 199 -14.27 7.57 -23.72
C PRO A 199 -12.90 7.92 -24.32
N GLU A 200 -12.55 9.21 -24.28
CA GLU A 200 -11.24 9.66 -24.71
C GLU A 200 -10.14 9.09 -23.78
N MET A 201 -9.00 8.73 -24.37
CA MET A 201 -7.89 8.10 -23.68
C MET A 201 -6.71 9.06 -23.54
N VAL A 202 -6.23 9.27 -22.31
CA VAL A 202 -5.11 10.16 -22.01
C VAL A 202 -3.94 9.36 -21.44
N ALA A 203 -2.74 9.64 -21.95
CA ALA A 203 -1.51 9.05 -21.43
C ALA A 203 -1.12 9.67 -20.09
N ARG A 204 -0.98 8.86 -19.04
CA ARG A 204 -0.57 9.30 -17.70
C ARG A 204 0.61 8.45 -17.20
N SER A 205 1.46 9.05 -16.37
CA SER A 205 2.52 8.31 -15.70
C SER A 205 1.93 7.43 -14.61
N CYS A 206 2.25 6.14 -14.63
CA CYS A 206 1.65 5.13 -13.77
C CYS A 206 2.68 4.14 -13.23
N VAL A 207 2.25 3.40 -12.22
CA VAL A 207 2.94 2.21 -11.75
C VAL A 207 2.30 0.97 -12.38
N GLU A 208 3.09 -0.05 -12.69
CA GLU A 208 2.64 -1.34 -13.20
C GLU A 208 2.94 -2.41 -12.14
N ILE A 209 1.89 -3.06 -11.65
CA ILE A 209 2.00 -4.19 -10.73
C ILE A 209 1.94 -5.48 -11.57
N PRO A 210 2.92 -6.39 -11.47
CA PRO A 210 2.89 -7.67 -12.19
C PRO A 210 1.65 -8.49 -11.81
N ILE A 211 1.09 -9.20 -12.79
CA ILE A 211 -0.16 -9.93 -12.59
C ILE A 211 -0.03 -11.08 -11.59
N GLU A 212 1.17 -11.65 -11.50
CA GLU A 212 1.51 -12.73 -10.57
C GLU A 212 1.24 -12.31 -9.12
N PHE A 213 1.31 -11.00 -8.83
CA PHE A 213 1.06 -10.44 -7.50
C PHE A 213 -0.43 -10.22 -7.20
N LEU A 214 -1.30 -10.23 -8.22
CA LEU A 214 -2.74 -10.00 -8.03
C LEU A 214 -3.48 -11.26 -7.58
N GLY A 215 -3.01 -12.44 -7.98
CA GLY A 215 -3.61 -13.73 -7.61
C GLY A 215 -5.12 -13.75 -7.90
N GLU A 216 -5.91 -14.09 -6.88
CA GLU A 216 -7.38 -14.16 -6.96
C GLU A 216 -8.05 -12.79 -7.22
N ARG A 217 -7.36 -11.68 -6.91
CA ARG A 217 -7.89 -10.32 -7.09
C ARG A 217 -7.99 -9.91 -8.56
N LEU A 218 -7.35 -10.64 -9.47
CA LEU A 218 -7.37 -10.35 -10.90
C LEU A 218 -8.80 -10.21 -11.45
N SER A 219 -9.67 -11.14 -11.04
CA SER A 219 -11.09 -11.17 -11.45
C SER A 219 -11.85 -9.88 -11.11
N CYS A 220 -11.45 -9.18 -10.03
CA CYS A 220 -12.04 -7.91 -9.65
C CYS A 220 -11.61 -6.74 -10.56
N PHE A 221 -10.47 -6.89 -11.25
CA PHE A 221 -9.93 -5.89 -12.17
C PHE A 221 -10.35 -6.13 -13.62
N GLU A 222 -10.66 -7.37 -13.96
CA GLU A 222 -11.42 -7.71 -15.16
C GLU A 222 -12.78 -7.01 -15.05
N GLY A 223 -12.95 -5.89 -15.77
CA GLY A 223 -14.28 -5.32 -15.94
C GLY A 223 -15.18 -6.39 -16.54
N SER A 224 -16.48 -6.39 -16.20
CA SER A 224 -17.49 -7.34 -16.65
C SER A 224 -17.46 -7.57 -18.17
N PHE A 225 -16.54 -8.41 -18.62
CA PHE A 225 -16.31 -8.80 -19.99
C PHE A 225 -16.87 -10.21 -20.10
N GLU A 226 -17.98 -10.30 -20.84
CA GLU A 226 -18.68 -11.49 -21.27
C GLU A 226 -19.66 -12.11 -20.27
N GLN A 227 -20.94 -11.86 -20.50
CA GLN A 227 -21.88 -12.90 -20.93
C GLN A 227 -23.11 -12.23 -21.56
N ASN A 228 -23.61 -12.81 -22.66
CA ASN A 228 -24.76 -12.42 -23.49
C ASN A 228 -24.47 -11.68 -24.80
N LEU A 229 -23.63 -12.28 -25.66
CA LEU A 229 -23.77 -12.19 -27.12
C LEU A 229 -23.39 -13.57 -27.68
N GLY A 230 -24.26 -14.55 -27.48
CA GLY A 230 -24.00 -15.93 -27.89
C GLY A 230 -25.01 -16.92 -27.34
N ASN A 231 -26.29 -16.73 -27.66
CA ASN A 231 -27.25 -17.83 -27.81
C ASN A 231 -28.57 -17.27 -28.36
N GLY A 232 -28.76 -17.42 -29.67
CA GLY A 232 -29.97 -17.02 -30.35
C GLY A 232 -29.78 -16.99 -31.86
N ASP A 233 -29.33 -18.11 -32.43
CA ASP A 233 -29.77 -18.55 -33.77
C ASP A 233 -29.28 -19.97 -34.02
N ASN A 234 -30.15 -20.92 -33.65
CA ASN A 234 -30.29 -22.21 -34.32
C ASN A 234 -31.81 -22.47 -34.35
N GLY A 235 -32.44 -21.99 -35.42
CA GLY A 235 -33.81 -22.27 -35.83
C GLY A 235 -33.83 -22.45 -37.33
#